data_AF-X8CHU9-F1
#
_entry.id   AF-X8CHU9-F1
#
_cell.length_a   1.000
_cell.length_b   1.000
_cell.length_c   1.000
_cell.angle_alpha   90.00
_cell.angle_beta   90.00
_cell.angle_gamma   90.00
#
_symmetry.space_group_name_H-M   'P 1'
#
loop_
_entity.id
_entity.type
_entity.pdbx_description
1 polymer ?
#
loop_
_entity_poly.entity_id
_entity_poly.type
_entity_poly.pdbx_seq_one_letter_code
_entity_poly.pdbx_strand_id
1 'polypeptide(L)'
;MMLSDPDAWHALLGKLADLTVAFLRVQLDAGVDAIQVFDSWAGTLSLADYRAYVLPHSARVFGTLASYGVPMTHFGWEPPNCWGRCRPPGRRWSASTGERR
;
A
#
# COMPACT_ATOMS: atom_id res chain seq x y z
N MET A 1 18.54 -4.82 5.89
CA MET A 1 17.92 -5.45 4.70
C MET A 1 17.55 -4.42 3.67
N MET A 2 16.53 -3.56 3.87
CA MET A 2 16.12 -2.56 2.87
C MET A 2 17.28 -1.77 2.22
N LEU A 3 18.22 -1.23 3.01
CA LEU A 3 19.36 -0.46 2.50
C LEU A 3 20.60 -1.31 2.19
N SER A 4 20.78 -2.42 2.89
CA SER A 4 21.99 -3.24 2.85
C SER A 4 21.93 -4.34 1.80
N ASP A 5 20.72 -4.77 1.43
CA ASP A 5 20.41 -5.81 0.44
C ASP A 5 19.01 -5.52 -0.15
N PRO A 6 18.93 -4.55 -1.08
CA PRO A 6 17.66 -4.15 -1.70
C PRO A 6 16.98 -5.29 -2.47
N ASP A 7 17.74 -6.19 -3.09
CA ASP A 7 17.19 -7.28 -3.88
C ASP A 7 16.44 -8.28 -2.99
N ALA A 8 17.02 -8.67 -1.86
CA ALA A 8 16.33 -9.51 -0.88
C ALA A 8 15.08 -8.81 -0.31
N TRP A 9 15.16 -7.49 -0.10
CA TRP A 9 14.01 -6.69 0.34
C TRP A 9 12.86 -6.71 -0.68
N HIS A 10 13.16 -6.47 -1.96
CA HIS A 10 12.15 -6.50 -3.02
C HIS A 10 11.59 -7.92 -3.23
N ALA A 11 12.42 -8.96 -3.12
CA ALA A 11 11.96 -10.34 -3.19
C ALA A 11 10.99 -10.68 -2.04
N LEU A 12 11.28 -10.22 -0.82
CA LEU A 12 10.40 -10.41 0.33
C LEU A 12 9.07 -9.68 0.15
N LEU A 13 9.11 -8.38 -0.16
CA LEU A 13 7.89 -7.59 -0.36
C LEU A 13 7.06 -8.09 -1.54
N GLY A 14 7.71 -8.60 -2.60
CA GLY A 14 7.03 -9.24 -3.73
C GLY A 14 6.17 -10.42 -3.28
N LYS A 15 6.73 -11.31 -2.45
CA LYS A 15 6.00 -12.45 -1.88
C LYS A 15 4.85 -12.00 -0.96
N LEU A 16 5.08 -10.97 -0.13
CA LEU A 16 4.03 -10.43 0.73
C LEU A 16 2.89 -9.80 -0.09
N ALA A 17 3.21 -9.12 -1.20
CA ALA A 17 2.22 -8.59 -2.12
C ALA A 17 1.39 -9.72 -2.75
N ASP A 18 2.02 -10.82 -3.17
CA ASP A 18 1.33 -11.98 -3.75
C ASP A 18 0.38 -12.65 -2.74
N LEU A 19 0.84 -12.84 -1.50
CA LEU A 19 0.00 -13.36 -0.42
C LEU A 19 -1.18 -12.43 -0.11
N THR A 20 -0.93 -11.12 -0.10
CA THR A 20 -1.98 -10.11 0.13
C THR A 20 -3.02 -10.13 -0.97
N VAL A 21 -2.61 -10.24 -2.24
CA VAL A 21 -3.52 -10.41 -3.38
C VAL A 21 -4.37 -11.66 -3.21
N ALA A 22 -3.75 -12.81 -2.92
CA ALA A 22 -4.47 -14.07 -2.75
C ALA A 22 -5.52 -13.97 -1.63
N PHE A 23 -5.15 -13.36 -0.50
CA PHE A 23 -6.05 -13.16 0.64
C PHE A 23 -7.22 -12.22 0.30
N LEU A 24 -6.96 -11.09 -0.36
CA LEU A 24 -7.99 -10.12 -0.72
C LEU A 24 -8.94 -10.67 -1.81
N ARG A 25 -8.44 -11.50 -2.73
CA ARG A 25 -9.29 -12.19 -3.72
C ARG A 25 -10.35 -13.05 -3.05
N VAL A 26 -9.99 -13.82 -2.03
CA VAL A 26 -10.96 -14.64 -1.29
C VAL A 26 -12.08 -13.79 -0.68
N GLN A 27 -11.75 -12.61 -0.15
CA GLN A 27 -12.76 -11.69 0.39
C GLN A 27 -13.63 -11.08 -0.70
N LEU A 28 -13.04 -10.70 -1.82
CA LEU A 28 -13.75 -10.18 -2.99
C LEU A 28 -14.72 -11.21 -3.56
N ASP A 29 -14.26 -12.45 -3.70
CA ASP A 29 -15.07 -13.57 -4.18
C ASP A 29 -16.20 -13.91 -3.19
N ALA A 30 -15.99 -13.63 -1.89
CA ALA A 30 -17.04 -13.71 -0.87
C ALA A 30 -18.04 -12.53 -0.90
N GLY A 31 -17.81 -11.52 -1.75
CA GLY A 31 -18.77 -10.44 -2.00
C GLY A 31 -18.60 -9.20 -1.12
N VAL A 32 -17.37 -8.87 -0.68
CA VAL A 32 -17.16 -7.59 0.02
C VAL A 32 -17.38 -6.39 -0.91
N ASP A 33 -18.04 -5.34 -0.39
CA ASP A 33 -18.35 -4.14 -1.15
C ASP A 33 -17.16 -3.16 -1.26
N ALA A 34 -16.14 -3.30 -0.41
CA ALA A 34 -14.97 -2.43 -0.41
C ALA A 34 -13.77 -3.10 0.27
N ILE A 35 -12.56 -2.65 -0.08
CA ILE A 35 -11.31 -3.05 0.57
C ILE A 35 -10.59 -1.84 1.15
N GLN A 36 -10.03 -2.00 2.34
CA GLN A 36 -9.06 -1.08 2.92
C GLN A 36 -7.79 -1.82 3.32
N VAL A 37 -6.65 -1.41 2.75
CA VAL A 37 -5.33 -1.93 3.11
C VAL A 37 -4.66 -0.93 4.04
N PHE A 38 -4.21 -1.41 5.19
CA PHE A 38 -3.50 -0.63 6.20
C PHE A 38 -1.98 -0.85 6.10
N ASP A 39 -1.25 0.20 5.73
CA ASP A 39 0.21 0.27 5.77
C ASP A 39 0.63 1.15 6.95
N SER A 40 0.60 0.56 8.14
CA SER A 40 0.91 1.25 9.41
C SER A 40 2.35 1.73 9.51
N TRP A 41 3.25 1.23 8.66
CA TRP A 41 4.68 1.52 8.71
C TRP A 41 5.11 2.55 7.67
N ALA A 42 4.24 2.92 6.73
CA ALA A 42 4.53 3.86 5.65
C ALA A 42 5.25 5.13 6.11
N GLY A 43 4.84 5.71 7.25
CA GLY A 43 5.43 6.96 7.74
C GLY A 43 6.59 6.79 8.71
N THR A 44 7.15 5.59 8.82
CA THR A 44 8.50 5.38 9.38
C THR A 44 9.60 5.64 8.34
N LEU A 45 9.24 5.69 7.06
CA LEU A 45 10.15 5.91 5.94
C LEU A 45 10.14 7.36 5.47
N SER A 46 11.27 7.81 4.91
CA SER A 46 11.29 9.03 4.11
C SER A 46 10.42 8.84 2.86
N LEU A 47 9.95 9.93 2.26
CA LEU A 47 9.17 9.86 1.02
C LEU A 47 9.96 9.18 -0.12
N ALA A 48 11.26 9.43 -0.20
CA ALA A 48 12.12 8.83 -1.21
C ALA A 48 12.21 7.31 -1.02
N ASP A 49 12.43 6.87 0.22
CA ASP A 49 12.52 5.44 0.55
C ASP A 49 11.18 4.74 0.34
N TYR A 50 10.07 5.37 0.75
CA TYR A 50 8.75 4.81 0.52
C TYR A 50 8.48 4.58 -0.98
N ARG A 51 8.80 5.57 -1.81
CA ARG A 51 8.61 5.49 -3.27
C ARG A 51 9.50 4.43 -3.92
N ALA A 52 10.74 4.28 -3.44
CA ALA A 52 11.68 3.32 -4.00
C ALA A 52 11.35 1.89 -3.56
N TYR A 53 11.07 1.70 -2.27
CA TYR A 53 11.13 0.37 -1.65
C TYR A 53 9.76 -0.23 -1.33
N VAL A 54 8.69 0.56 -1.20
CA VAL A 54 7.37 0.07 -0.74
C VAL A 54 6.28 0.30 -1.78
N LEU A 55 6.16 1.53 -2.29
CA LEU A 55 5.11 1.94 -3.23
C LEU A 55 4.92 0.99 -4.44
N PRO A 56 5.97 0.45 -5.09
CA PRO A 56 5.79 -0.44 -6.23
C PRO A 56 5.02 -1.72 -5.87
N HIS A 57 5.22 -2.25 -4.67
CA HIS A 57 4.56 -3.46 -4.20
C HIS A 57 3.11 -3.20 -3.82
N SER A 58 2.82 -2.11 -3.11
CA SER A 58 1.45 -1.70 -2.81
C SER A 58 0.67 -1.40 -4.10
N ALA A 59 1.28 -0.70 -5.06
CA ALA A 59 0.67 -0.43 -6.36
C ALA A 59 0.36 -1.72 -7.14
N ARG A 60 1.24 -2.73 -7.06
CA ARG A 60 1.01 -4.06 -7.67
C ARG A 60 -0.22 -4.74 -7.09
N VAL A 61 -0.44 -4.69 -5.77
CA VAL A 61 -1.63 -5.28 -5.12
C VAL A 61 -2.90 -4.64 -5.70
N PHE A 62 -3.02 -3.32 -5.66
CA PHE A 62 -4.21 -2.62 -6.17
C PHE A 62 -4.36 -2.71 -7.69
N GLY A 63 -3.26 -2.82 -8.44
CA GLY A 63 -3.29 -3.05 -9.88
C GLY A 63 -3.86 -4.42 -10.22
N THR A 64 -3.43 -5.45 -9.48
CA THR A 64 -3.85 -6.84 -9.69
C THR A 64 -5.32 -7.08 -9.36
N LEU A 65 -5.87 -6.32 -8.40
CA LEU A 65 -7.26 -6.42 -7.98
C LEU A 65 -8.20 -5.44 -8.70
N ALA A 66 -7.68 -4.58 -9.58
CA ALA A 66 -8.48 -3.51 -10.20
C ALA A 66 -9.70 -4.01 -10.99
N SER A 67 -9.64 -5.23 -11.53
CA SER A 67 -10.74 -5.84 -12.29
C SER A 67 -12.00 -6.12 -11.47
N TYR A 68 -11.91 -6.17 -10.15
CA TYR A 68 -13.05 -6.45 -9.28
C TYR A 68 -14.03 -5.27 -9.17
N GLY A 69 -13.64 -4.06 -9.59
CA GLY A 69 -14.54 -2.91 -9.65
C GLY A 69 -15.02 -2.36 -8.29
N VAL A 70 -14.57 -2.93 -7.17
CA VAL A 70 -14.91 -2.44 -5.83
C VAL A 70 -14.04 -1.24 -5.45
N PRO A 71 -14.54 -0.29 -4.65
CA PRO A 71 -13.74 0.76 -4.05
C PRO A 71 -12.61 0.17 -3.19
N MET A 72 -11.38 0.66 -3.42
CA MET A 72 -10.21 0.26 -2.65
C MET A 72 -9.50 1.50 -2.09
N THR A 73 -9.23 1.47 -0.79
CA THR A 73 -8.51 2.53 -0.09
C THR A 73 -7.17 2.01 0.43
N HIS A 74 -6.11 2.76 0.17
CA HIS A 74 -4.83 2.57 0.84
C HIS A 74 -4.74 3.55 2.00
N PHE A 75 -4.54 3.03 3.20
CA PHE A 75 -4.39 3.82 4.41
C PHE A 75 -3.00 3.67 4.97
N GLY A 76 -2.27 4.76 5.09
CA GLY A 76 -0.95 4.77 5.71
C GLY A 76 -0.78 6.00 6.60
N TRP A 77 0.08 5.89 7.60
CA TRP A 77 0.56 7.06 8.33
C TRP A 77 1.44 7.87 7.38
N GLU A 78 1.00 9.04 6.93
CA GLU A 78 1.82 9.92 6.11
C GLU A 78 2.50 10.97 7.01
N PRO A 79 3.81 11.22 6.85
CA PRO A 79 4.42 12.43 7.39
C PRO A 79 3.73 13.66 6.78
N PRO A 80 3.53 14.77 7.53
CA PRO A 80 2.71 15.91 7.11
C PRO A 80 3.13 16.59 5.78
N ASN A 81 4.32 16.30 5.26
CA ASN A 81 4.83 16.83 3.98
C ASN A 81 4.41 16.03 2.73
N CYS A 82 3.65 14.93 2.88
CA CYS A 82 3.28 14.03 1.78
C CYS A 82 1.87 14.22 1.22
N TRP A 83 1.06 15.09 1.84
CA TRP A 83 -0.34 15.30 1.49
C TRP A 83 -0.52 15.66 -0.01
N GLY A 84 -1.19 14.78 -0.75
CA GLY A 84 -1.47 14.96 -2.19
C GLY A 84 -0.34 14.59 -3.16
N ARG A 85 0.86 14.23 -2.70
CA ARG A 85 2.03 13.90 -3.55
C ARG A 85 2.28 12.40 -3.76
N CYS A 86 1.66 11.53 -2.97
CA CYS A 86 1.80 10.07 -3.06
C CYS A 86 0.67 9.38 -3.86
N ARG A 87 -0.21 10.16 -4.49
CA ARG A 87 -1.44 9.65 -5.09
C ARG A 87 -1.23 9.27 -6.57
N PRO A 88 -1.25 7.98 -6.95
CA PRO A 88 -1.42 7.61 -8.35
C PRO A 88 -2.81 8.04 -8.85
N PRO A 89 -2.96 8.37 -10.15
CA PRO A 89 -4.25 8.76 -10.71
C PRO A 89 -5.30 7.67 -10.51
N GLY A 90 -6.54 8.07 -10.18
CA GLY A 90 -7.70 7.18 -10.14
C GLY A 90 -7.96 6.38 -8.85
N ARG A 91 -7.20 6.58 -7.75
CA ARG A 91 -7.44 5.87 -6.47
C ARG A 91 -7.67 6.81 -5.29
N ARG A 92 -8.46 6.34 -4.30
CA ARG A 92 -8.71 7.02 -3.03
C ARG A 92 -7.64 6.59 -2.02
N TRP A 93 -6.80 7.53 -1.60
CA TRP A 93 -5.82 7.35 -0.52
C TRP A 93 -6.28 8.18 0.67
N SER A 94 -6.20 7.63 1.87
CA SER A 94 -6.53 8.32 3.11
C SER A 94 -5.36 8.15 4.07
N ALA A 95 -4.92 9.24 4.70
CA ALA A 95 -3.89 9.19 5.74
C ALA A 95 -4.50 9.69 7.05
N SER A 96 -4.13 9.07 8.17
CA SER A 96 -4.37 9.69 9.48
C SER A 96 -3.25 10.67 9.79
N THR A 97 -3.61 11.93 9.98
CA THR A 97 -2.80 12.87 10.75
C THR A 97 -2.96 12.49 12.21
N GLY A 98 -2.02 11.79 12.81
CA GLY A 98 -2.06 11.71 14.27
C GLY A 98 -1.48 12.99 14.84
N GLU A 99 -2.41 13.90 15.10
CA GLU A 99 -2.34 14.69 16.31
C GLU A 99 -2.25 13.67 17.47
N ARG A 100 -1.07 13.54 18.09
CA ARG A 100 -1.01 13.02 19.45
C ARG A 100 -1.78 14.03 20.31
N ARG A 101 -2.99 13.66 20.74
CA ARG A 101 -3.59 14.28 21.92
C ARG A 101 -2.76 13.94 23.14
#